data_AF-A0A519CSB1-F1
#
_entry.id   AF-A0A519CSB1-F1
#
_cell.length_a   1.000
_cell.length_b   1.000
_cell.length_c   1.000
_cell.angle_alpha   90.00
_cell.angle_beta   90.00
_cell.angle_gamma   90.00
#
_symmetry.space_group_name_H-M   'P 1'
#
loop_
_entity.id
_entity.type
_entity.pdbx_description
1 polymer ?
#
loop_
_entity_poly.entity_id
_entity_poly.type
_entity_poly.pdbx_seq_one_letter_code
_entity_poly.pdbx_strand_id
1 'polypeptide(L)'
;MAFTWFTLNPTDPIDANFDPDKDGNWDCSGAGCDYEPYTNFQEFFAITDKDLTSPNAVRLSGMVYQGNPVTEWWQLRGALLHIGLSDESTSNYLKMDQSHGADIRYAYVVDDKDTNFLLLDSSDDEILLAGNRTDLWDIYYSGSPNTSPVRSVGEHELGWYYLDLDNDHISEGSDPMNWDTDGDWMVDWFEVHDDEDDGIRGDSSPIRYDSRQTA
;
A
#
# COMPACT_ATOMS: atom_id res chain seq x y z
N MET A 1 21.43 6.93 -19.62
CA MET A 1 20.16 6.70 -18.93
C MET A 1 19.24 7.83 -19.36
N ALA A 2 18.18 7.52 -20.09
CA ALA A 2 17.15 8.51 -20.40
C ALA A 2 16.18 8.45 -19.21
N PHE A 3 16.20 9.48 -18.37
CA PHE A 3 15.14 9.68 -17.40
C PHE A 3 13.87 9.92 -18.22
N THR A 4 12.95 8.94 -18.21
CA THR A 4 11.60 9.21 -18.67
C THR A 4 10.93 10.05 -17.60
N TRP A 5 10.27 11.14 -17.99
CA TRP A 5 9.47 11.89 -17.04
C TRP A 5 8.29 11.00 -16.67
N PHE A 6 8.18 10.63 -15.40
CA PHE A 6 6.97 10.05 -14.85
C PHE A 6 6.00 11.19 -14.55
N THR A 7 4.76 11.03 -14.99
CA THR A 7 3.65 11.91 -14.63
C THR A 7 2.47 11.04 -14.30
N LEU A 8 1.98 11.06 -13.06
CA LEU A 8 0.61 10.66 -12.75
C LEU A 8 -0.29 11.82 -13.14
N ASN A 9 -0.74 11.82 -14.39
CA ASN A 9 -1.72 12.76 -14.86
C ASN A 9 -3.11 12.11 -14.72
N PRO A 10 -3.92 12.49 -13.71
CA PRO A 10 -5.26 11.94 -13.53
C PRO A 10 -6.22 12.28 -14.70
N THR A 11 -5.79 13.10 -15.66
CA THR A 11 -6.54 13.39 -16.89
C THR A 11 -6.12 12.52 -18.08
N ASP A 12 -5.02 11.76 -17.97
CA ASP A 12 -4.58 10.81 -18.98
C ASP A 12 -4.91 9.38 -18.55
N PRO A 13 -5.93 8.73 -19.16
CA PRO A 13 -6.31 7.37 -18.80
C PRO A 13 -5.25 6.32 -19.20
N ILE A 14 -4.24 6.69 -19.99
CA ILE A 14 -3.16 5.77 -20.37
C ILE A 14 -2.24 5.52 -19.18
N ASP A 15 -2.09 6.49 -18.27
CA ASP A 15 -1.20 6.39 -17.10
C ASP A 15 -1.53 5.19 -16.23
N ALA A 16 -2.80 4.80 -16.16
CA ALA A 16 -3.26 3.61 -15.45
C ALA A 16 -2.61 2.29 -15.93
N ASN A 17 -2.02 2.25 -17.13
CA ASN A 17 -1.39 1.06 -17.70
C ASN A 17 0.15 1.12 -17.67
N PHE A 18 0.74 2.18 -17.12
CA PHE A 18 2.17 2.26 -16.92
C PHE A 18 2.58 1.54 -15.66
N ASP A 19 3.86 1.18 -15.63
CA ASP A 19 4.57 0.48 -14.58
C ASP A 19 6.03 0.95 -14.74
N PRO A 20 6.39 2.07 -14.09
CA PRO A 20 7.66 2.75 -14.33
C PRO A 20 8.82 2.18 -13.50
N ASP A 21 8.54 1.59 -12.35
CA ASP A 21 9.49 1.01 -11.39
C ASP A 21 9.74 -0.49 -11.61
N LYS A 22 8.85 -1.18 -12.35
CA LYS A 22 9.03 -2.54 -12.87
C LYS A 22 9.10 -3.61 -11.79
N ASP A 23 8.16 -3.52 -10.88
CA ASP A 23 8.08 -4.31 -9.65
C ASP A 23 7.05 -5.45 -9.74
N GLY A 24 6.47 -5.70 -10.92
CA GLY A 24 5.54 -6.79 -11.18
C GLY A 24 6.17 -8.19 -11.27
N ASN A 25 5.35 -9.15 -11.65
CA ASN A 25 5.69 -10.57 -11.69
C ASN A 25 6.47 -10.97 -12.98
N TRP A 26 7.01 -12.19 -12.97
CA TRP A 26 7.67 -12.81 -14.12
C TRP A 26 7.10 -14.21 -14.39
N ASP A 27 6.41 -14.40 -15.50
CA ASP A 27 5.98 -15.73 -15.96
C ASP A 27 7.16 -16.47 -16.62
N CYS A 28 7.77 -17.37 -15.85
CA CYS A 28 8.85 -18.25 -16.30
C CYS A 28 8.37 -19.67 -16.70
N SER A 29 7.07 -19.89 -16.89
CA SER A 29 6.52 -21.22 -17.22
C SER A 29 6.82 -21.67 -18.66
N GLY A 30 7.18 -20.72 -19.54
CA GLY A 30 7.48 -20.91 -20.95
C GLY A 30 8.96 -21.09 -21.29
N ALA A 31 9.33 -20.75 -22.54
CA ALA A 31 10.71 -20.72 -23.01
C ALA A 31 11.34 -19.34 -22.77
N GLY A 32 11.53 -18.98 -21.50
CA GLY A 32 11.95 -17.65 -21.08
C GLY A 32 11.16 -17.19 -19.86
N CYS A 33 11.44 -15.97 -19.40
CA CYS A 33 10.61 -15.28 -18.43
C CYS A 33 10.03 -14.03 -19.11
N ASP A 34 8.71 -13.95 -19.17
CA ASP A 34 7.99 -12.80 -19.69
C ASP A 34 7.52 -11.94 -18.51
N TYR A 35 7.75 -10.64 -18.60
CA TYR A 35 7.38 -9.70 -17.54
C TYR A 35 5.86 -9.47 -17.53
N GLU A 36 5.26 -9.55 -16.36
CA GLU A 36 3.85 -9.26 -16.08
C GLU A 36 3.77 -7.98 -15.25
N PRO A 37 3.34 -6.85 -15.84
CA PRO A 37 3.34 -5.55 -15.15
C PRO A 37 2.47 -5.51 -13.90
N TYR A 38 2.93 -4.79 -12.88
CA TYR A 38 2.09 -4.29 -11.79
C TYR A 38 1.78 -2.83 -12.12
N THR A 39 0.64 -2.62 -12.78
CA THR A 39 0.35 -1.29 -13.33
C THR A 39 -0.05 -0.29 -12.26
N ASN A 40 0.08 1.01 -12.53
CA ASN A 40 -0.40 2.09 -11.66
C ASN A 40 -1.87 1.89 -11.22
N PHE A 41 -2.73 1.27 -12.04
CA PHE A 41 -4.10 0.91 -11.65
C PHE A 41 -4.11 -0.16 -10.55
N GLN A 42 -3.30 -1.19 -10.70
CA GLN A 42 -3.19 -2.27 -9.74
C GLN A 42 -2.56 -1.81 -8.43
N GLU A 43 -1.51 -1.00 -8.50
CA GLU A 43 -0.87 -0.38 -7.33
C GLU A 43 -1.85 0.47 -6.54
N PHE A 44 -2.59 1.37 -7.21
CA PHE A 44 -3.54 2.27 -6.55
C PHE A 44 -4.68 1.55 -5.82
N PHE A 45 -4.99 0.32 -6.22
CA PHE A 45 -6.00 -0.50 -5.56
C PHE A 45 -5.41 -1.68 -4.79
N ALA A 46 -4.08 -1.79 -4.76
CA ALA A 46 -3.32 -2.93 -4.27
C ALA A 46 -3.91 -4.28 -4.72
N ILE A 47 -3.88 -4.55 -6.05
CA ILE A 47 -4.48 -5.74 -6.69
C ILE A 47 -3.42 -6.55 -7.44
N THR A 48 -3.21 -7.82 -7.08
CA THR A 48 -2.42 -8.75 -7.91
C THR A 48 -3.28 -9.77 -8.64
N ASP A 49 -4.57 -9.90 -8.31
CA ASP A 49 -5.51 -10.74 -9.04
C ASP A 49 -5.55 -10.37 -10.53
N LYS A 50 -5.02 -11.27 -11.36
CA LYS A 50 -4.98 -11.16 -12.82
C LYS A 50 -6.37 -10.94 -13.45
N ASP A 51 -7.45 -11.36 -12.78
CA ASP A 51 -8.82 -11.22 -13.26
C ASP A 51 -9.43 -9.83 -12.91
N LEU A 52 -8.69 -8.98 -12.20
CA LEU A 52 -9.08 -7.63 -11.78
C LEU A 52 -8.16 -6.50 -12.27
N THR A 53 -7.23 -6.79 -13.19
CA THR A 53 -6.17 -5.88 -13.71
C THR A 53 -6.62 -4.64 -14.48
N SER A 54 -7.92 -4.39 -14.65
CA SER A 54 -8.41 -3.18 -15.33
C SER A 54 -9.84 -2.82 -14.95
N PRO A 55 -10.28 -1.55 -15.16
CA PRO A 55 -11.66 -1.16 -14.92
C PRO A 55 -12.70 -1.99 -15.67
N ASN A 56 -12.35 -2.52 -16.85
CA ASN A 56 -13.25 -3.39 -17.60
C ASN A 56 -13.31 -4.80 -17.00
N ALA A 57 -12.18 -5.35 -16.55
CA ALA A 57 -12.11 -6.64 -15.88
C ALA A 57 -12.93 -6.62 -14.57
N VAL A 58 -12.74 -5.60 -13.74
CA VAL A 58 -13.51 -5.37 -12.51
C VAL A 58 -15.02 -5.34 -12.76
N ARG A 59 -15.49 -4.60 -13.77
CA ARG A 59 -16.93 -4.54 -14.09
C ARG A 59 -17.50 -5.88 -14.58
N LEU A 60 -16.66 -6.76 -15.12
CA LEU A 60 -17.06 -8.08 -15.62
C LEU A 60 -16.90 -9.19 -14.58
N SER A 61 -16.19 -8.95 -13.48
CA SER A 61 -15.95 -9.96 -12.43
C SER A 61 -17.21 -10.34 -11.66
N GLY A 62 -18.23 -9.48 -11.67
CA GLY A 62 -19.45 -9.67 -10.88
C GLY A 62 -19.28 -9.33 -9.40
N MET A 63 -18.18 -8.66 -9.02
CA MET A 63 -17.93 -8.19 -7.66
C MET A 63 -19.08 -7.30 -7.15
N VAL A 64 -19.39 -7.46 -5.86
CA VAL A 64 -20.49 -6.77 -5.18
C VAL A 64 -19.97 -6.14 -3.90
N TYR A 65 -20.35 -4.89 -3.64
CA TYR A 65 -20.08 -4.19 -2.40
C TYR A 65 -21.40 -3.73 -1.78
N GLN A 66 -21.64 -4.13 -0.53
CA GLN A 66 -22.86 -3.83 0.22
C GLN A 66 -24.16 -4.13 -0.57
N GLY A 67 -24.17 -5.26 -1.28
CA GLY A 67 -25.32 -5.73 -2.06
C GLY A 67 -25.52 -5.05 -3.42
N ASN A 68 -24.63 -4.15 -3.82
CA ASN A 68 -24.67 -3.49 -5.14
C ASN A 68 -23.47 -3.91 -6.00
N PRO A 69 -23.63 -4.09 -7.32
CA PRO A 69 -22.51 -4.36 -8.22
C PRO A 69 -21.45 -3.24 -8.16
N VAL A 70 -20.17 -3.62 -8.27
CA VAL A 70 -19.05 -2.68 -8.38
C VAL A 70 -19.04 -2.05 -9.78
N THR A 71 -19.23 -0.73 -9.82
CA THR A 71 -19.27 0.09 -11.05
C THR A 71 -18.40 1.33 -10.97
N GLU A 72 -18.11 1.80 -9.76
CA GLU A 72 -17.33 3.00 -9.45
C GLU A 72 -16.09 2.63 -8.61
N TRP A 73 -15.07 3.49 -8.65
CA TRP A 73 -13.78 3.26 -7.98
C TRP A 73 -13.92 3.09 -6.45
N TRP A 74 -14.77 3.90 -5.80
CA TRP A 74 -14.98 3.81 -4.34
C TRP A 74 -15.67 2.50 -3.94
N GLN A 75 -16.45 1.90 -4.84
CA GLN A 75 -17.05 0.58 -4.61
C GLN A 75 -16.02 -0.52 -4.73
N LEU A 76 -15.04 -0.39 -5.65
CA LEU A 76 -13.92 -1.30 -5.77
C LEU A 76 -13.04 -1.24 -4.52
N ARG A 77 -12.59 -0.04 -4.12
CA ARG A 77 -11.82 0.18 -2.88
C ARG A 77 -12.55 -0.39 -1.67
N GLY A 78 -13.85 -0.12 -1.54
CA GLY A 78 -14.67 -0.67 -0.46
C GLY A 78 -14.83 -2.20 -0.50
N ALA A 79 -14.91 -2.81 -1.69
CA ALA A 79 -15.00 -4.25 -1.83
C ALA A 79 -13.70 -4.96 -1.45
N LEU A 80 -12.56 -4.45 -1.90
CA LEU A 80 -11.24 -5.03 -1.65
C LEU A 80 -10.84 -4.88 -0.18
N LEU A 81 -11.00 -3.68 0.37
CA LEU A 81 -10.55 -3.35 1.73
C LEU A 81 -11.64 -3.54 2.79
N HIS A 82 -12.81 -4.06 2.41
CA HIS A 82 -13.94 -4.33 3.30
C HIS A 82 -14.38 -3.08 4.10
N ILE A 83 -14.28 -1.89 3.52
CA ILE A 83 -14.61 -0.62 4.19
C ILE A 83 -16.05 -0.66 4.71
N GLY A 84 -16.27 -0.25 5.95
CA GLY A 84 -17.59 -0.23 6.60
C GLY A 84 -18.23 -1.60 6.81
N LEU A 85 -17.52 -2.70 6.52
CA LEU A 85 -17.96 -4.06 6.84
C LEU A 85 -17.51 -4.45 8.26
N SER A 86 -18.09 -5.53 8.80
CA SER A 86 -17.83 -5.95 10.18
C SER A 86 -16.40 -6.44 10.44
N ASP A 87 -15.69 -6.80 9.38
CA ASP A 87 -14.34 -7.35 9.37
C ASP A 87 -13.28 -6.39 8.81
N GLU A 88 -13.65 -5.12 8.56
CA GLU A 88 -12.73 -4.08 8.05
C GLU A 88 -11.40 -4.05 8.82
N SER A 89 -11.45 -4.12 10.16
CA SER A 89 -10.24 -4.08 10.99
C SER A 89 -9.25 -5.22 10.76
N THR A 90 -9.72 -6.33 10.20
CA THR A 90 -8.93 -7.54 9.96
C THR A 90 -8.68 -7.83 8.48
N SER A 91 -9.37 -7.14 7.58
CA SER A 91 -9.25 -7.36 6.12
C SER A 91 -8.67 -6.15 5.39
N ASN A 92 -8.71 -4.95 5.97
CA ASN A 92 -8.16 -3.74 5.35
C ASN A 92 -6.63 -3.66 5.56
N TYR A 93 -5.86 -4.24 4.64
CA TYR A 93 -4.39 -4.22 4.64
C TYR A 93 -3.78 -2.85 4.30
N LEU A 94 -4.55 -1.93 3.73
CA LEU A 94 -4.12 -0.55 3.50
C LEU A 94 -4.42 0.39 4.68
N LYS A 95 -4.98 -0.11 5.79
CA LYS A 95 -5.26 0.70 6.98
C LYS A 95 -3.96 1.19 7.63
N MET A 96 -3.85 2.51 7.81
CA MET A 96 -2.62 3.15 8.27
C MET A 96 -2.46 3.18 9.80
N ASP A 97 -3.50 3.51 10.58
CA ASP A 97 -3.39 3.60 12.04
C ASP A 97 -3.20 2.24 12.73
N GLN A 98 -2.36 2.24 13.77
CA GLN A 98 -2.25 1.12 14.69
C GLN A 98 -3.55 0.97 15.51
N SER A 99 -4.27 -0.13 15.32
CA SER A 99 -5.61 -0.31 15.91
C SER A 99 -5.59 -0.47 17.44
N HIS A 100 -4.52 -1.03 17.98
CA HIS A 100 -4.25 -1.13 19.42
C HIS A 100 -2.75 -1.32 19.66
N GLY A 101 -2.25 -1.11 20.88
CA GLY A 101 -0.80 -1.13 21.17
C GLY A 101 -0.07 -2.49 21.02
N ALA A 102 -0.75 -3.53 20.53
CA ALA A 102 -0.16 -4.82 20.17
C ALA A 102 -0.39 -5.17 18.68
N ASP A 103 -1.10 -4.30 17.95
CA ASP A 103 -1.28 -4.40 16.52
C ASP A 103 0.03 -3.98 15.88
N ILE A 104 0.66 -4.89 15.14
CA ILE A 104 1.89 -4.60 14.39
C ILE A 104 1.57 -4.18 12.95
N ARG A 105 0.30 -4.28 12.53
CA ARG A 105 -0.15 -4.01 11.18
C ARG A 105 -0.61 -2.57 11.12
N TYR A 106 0.30 -1.71 10.72
CA TYR A 106 0.06 -0.28 10.54
C TYR A 106 1.09 0.23 9.55
N ALA A 107 0.79 1.32 8.87
CA ALA A 107 1.71 1.85 7.88
C ALA A 107 3.01 2.33 8.55
N TYR A 108 4.16 1.92 8.03
CA TYR A 108 5.47 2.24 8.57
C TYR A 108 6.49 2.27 7.42
N VAL A 109 6.82 3.46 6.93
CA VAL A 109 7.73 3.66 5.79
C VAL A 109 9.05 4.22 6.30
N VAL A 110 10.14 3.57 5.94
CA VAL A 110 11.49 3.91 6.38
C VAL A 110 12.40 4.08 5.17
N ASP A 111 13.06 5.22 5.09
CA ASP A 111 14.21 5.40 4.22
C ASP A 111 15.45 4.92 4.98
N ASP A 112 15.77 3.63 4.85
CA ASP A 112 16.81 2.93 5.63
C ASP A 112 18.24 3.22 5.17
N LYS A 113 18.42 3.93 4.04
CA LYS A 113 19.73 4.31 3.48
C LYS A 113 20.70 3.16 3.19
N ASP A 114 20.31 1.90 3.32
CA ASP A 114 21.18 0.79 3.02
C ASP A 114 21.47 0.76 1.51
N THR A 115 22.70 0.40 1.19
CA THR A 115 23.14 0.28 -0.21
C THR A 115 23.18 -1.17 -0.69
N ASN A 116 22.86 -2.11 0.21
CA ASN A 116 22.94 -3.54 -0.02
C ASN A 116 21.99 -4.26 0.93
N PHE A 117 21.09 -5.07 0.37
CA PHE A 117 20.18 -5.96 1.06
C PHE A 117 20.80 -6.73 2.26
N LEU A 118 22.08 -7.12 2.15
CA LEU A 118 22.79 -7.91 3.16
C LEU A 118 23.41 -7.10 4.29
N LEU A 119 23.39 -5.77 4.21
CA LEU A 119 23.96 -4.86 5.20
C LEU A 119 22.81 -4.03 5.77
N LEU A 120 22.52 -4.22 7.06
CA LEU A 120 21.54 -3.42 7.78
C LEU A 120 22.26 -2.40 8.67
N ASP A 121 22.06 -1.11 8.41
CA ASP A 121 22.54 -0.02 9.24
C ASP A 121 21.38 0.86 9.76
N SER A 122 20.79 0.48 10.89
CA SER A 122 19.71 1.28 11.48
C SER A 122 20.14 2.62 12.11
N SER A 123 21.39 3.05 11.92
CA SER A 123 21.90 4.28 12.52
C SER A 123 21.56 5.54 11.71
N ASP A 124 21.18 5.40 10.44
CA ASP A 124 20.75 6.48 9.56
C ASP A 124 19.34 6.31 8.97
N ASP A 125 18.57 5.31 9.42
CA ASP A 125 17.14 5.16 9.15
C ASP A 125 16.35 6.46 9.41
N GLU A 126 15.59 6.88 8.40
CA GLU A 126 14.64 7.98 8.50
C GLU A 126 13.20 7.47 8.38
N ILE A 127 12.40 7.69 9.43
CA ILE A 127 10.99 7.31 9.42
C ILE A 127 10.20 8.41 8.70
N LEU A 128 9.65 8.07 7.54
CA LEU A 128 8.87 8.98 6.71
C LEU A 128 7.39 8.95 7.11
N LEU A 129 6.87 7.76 7.40
CA LEU A 129 5.48 7.52 7.75
C LEU A 129 5.40 6.53 8.91
N ALA A 130 4.56 6.79 9.91
CA ALA A 130 4.34 5.84 11.00
C ALA A 130 2.94 5.94 11.63
N GLY A 131 2.15 4.88 11.48
CA GLY A 131 0.80 4.75 12.03
C GLY A 131 0.72 4.51 13.54
N ASN A 132 1.86 4.27 14.19
CA ASN A 132 1.99 4.21 15.65
C ASN A 132 2.45 5.55 16.27
N ARG A 133 2.59 6.60 15.46
CA ARG A 133 2.94 7.96 15.86
C ARG A 133 1.90 8.93 15.33
N THR A 134 1.77 10.06 16.00
CA THR A 134 0.86 11.12 15.59
C THR A 134 1.65 12.23 14.91
N ASP A 135 1.20 12.68 13.74
CA ASP A 135 1.77 13.85 13.07
C ASP A 135 1.66 15.09 13.97
N LEU A 136 2.63 15.99 13.88
CA LEU A 136 2.59 17.24 14.67
C LEU A 136 1.57 18.23 14.12
N TRP A 137 1.18 18.09 12.86
CA TRP A 137 0.11 18.86 12.26
C TRP A 137 -1.23 18.46 12.87
N ASP A 138 -1.96 19.44 13.41
CA ASP A 138 -3.25 19.28 14.06
C ASP A 138 -3.29 18.25 15.23
N ILE A 139 -2.13 17.96 15.85
CA ILE A 139 -2.06 17.11 17.05
C ILE A 139 -2.89 17.69 18.20
N TYR A 140 -3.82 16.89 18.71
CA TYR A 140 -4.67 17.28 19.84
C TYR A 140 -3.94 17.03 21.17
N TYR A 141 -3.33 15.85 21.32
CA TYR A 141 -2.56 15.44 22.49
C TYR A 141 -1.06 15.70 22.31
N SER A 142 -0.69 16.98 22.19
CA SER A 142 0.71 17.43 21.98
C SER A 142 1.78 16.87 22.96
N GLY A 143 1.38 16.32 24.12
CA GLY A 143 2.27 15.65 25.06
C GLY A 143 2.62 14.19 24.72
N SER A 144 1.99 13.61 23.70
CA SER A 144 2.09 12.19 23.33
C SER A 144 2.30 11.97 21.82
N PRO A 145 3.27 12.63 21.14
CA PRO A 145 3.45 12.45 19.69
C PRO A 145 3.88 11.03 19.29
N ASN A 146 4.37 10.22 20.23
CA ASN A 146 4.81 8.85 20.00
C ASN A 146 3.72 7.81 20.30
N THR A 147 2.45 8.16 20.10
CA THR A 147 1.32 7.25 20.18
C THR A 147 0.54 7.27 18.88
N SER A 148 -0.21 6.21 18.60
CA SER A 148 -1.13 6.14 17.46
C SER A 148 -2.14 7.29 17.50
N PRO A 149 -2.56 7.82 16.34
CA PRO A 149 -3.47 8.94 16.27
C PRO A 149 -4.85 8.62 16.82
N VAL A 150 -5.47 9.57 17.51
CA VAL A 150 -6.87 9.49 17.92
C VAL A 150 -7.76 10.12 16.83
N ARG A 151 -8.19 9.31 15.87
CA ARG A 151 -9.02 9.74 14.72
C ARG A 151 -10.24 10.59 15.11
N SER A 152 -10.90 10.26 16.23
CA SER A 152 -12.08 10.98 16.71
C SER A 152 -11.85 12.46 17.09
N VAL A 153 -10.60 12.88 17.29
CA VAL A 153 -10.23 14.28 17.55
C VAL A 153 -9.50 14.94 16.38
N GLY A 154 -9.40 14.23 15.24
CA GLY A 154 -8.78 14.72 14.01
C GLY A 154 -7.26 14.60 13.95
N GLU A 155 -6.67 13.71 14.75
CA GLU A 155 -5.23 13.38 14.66
C GLU A 155 -4.94 12.42 13.50
N HIS A 156 -3.72 12.52 12.96
CA HIS A 156 -3.24 11.73 11.82
C HIS A 156 -1.96 10.97 12.15
N GLU A 157 -1.73 9.90 11.41
CA GLU A 157 -0.48 9.16 11.36
C GLU A 157 0.65 10.11 10.98
N LEU A 158 1.82 9.95 11.60
CA LEU A 158 3.01 10.71 11.20
C LEU A 158 3.22 10.51 9.70
N GLY A 159 3.32 11.60 8.94
CA GLY A 159 3.58 11.53 7.49
C GLY A 159 2.44 10.93 6.66
N TRP A 160 1.20 10.89 7.18
CA TRP A 160 0.03 10.30 6.48
C TRP A 160 -0.07 10.66 4.99
N TYR A 161 0.22 11.91 4.65
CA TYR A 161 0.15 12.46 3.29
C TYR A 161 1.12 11.82 2.28
N TYR A 162 2.03 10.94 2.70
CA TYR A 162 2.84 10.15 1.80
C TYR A 162 2.01 9.14 1.01
N LEU A 163 1.00 8.55 1.65
CA LEU A 163 0.23 7.44 1.08
C LEU A 163 -1.28 7.64 1.14
N ASP A 164 -1.79 8.49 2.05
CA ASP A 164 -3.21 8.87 2.12
C ASP A 164 -3.42 10.26 1.50
N LEU A 165 -4.14 10.30 0.38
CA LEU A 165 -4.37 11.49 -0.43
C LEU A 165 -5.75 12.11 -0.19
N ASP A 166 -6.71 11.33 0.32
CA ASP A 166 -8.10 11.73 0.53
C ASP A 166 -8.50 11.93 2.01
N ASN A 167 -7.55 11.72 2.92
CA ASN A 167 -7.64 11.92 4.36
C ASN A 167 -8.69 11.03 5.03
N ASP A 168 -8.63 9.72 4.76
CA ASP A 168 -9.52 8.72 5.36
C ASP A 168 -8.81 7.68 6.24
N HIS A 169 -7.49 7.83 6.45
CA HIS A 169 -6.59 6.96 7.23
C HIS A 169 -6.36 5.58 6.59
N ILE A 170 -6.54 5.48 5.29
CA ILE A 170 -6.30 4.28 4.49
C ILE A 170 -5.39 4.71 3.34
N SER A 171 -4.33 3.96 3.06
CA SER A 171 -3.44 4.22 1.93
C SER A 171 -4.16 4.12 0.58
N GLU A 172 -3.65 4.86 -0.40
CA GLU A 172 -4.08 4.87 -1.80
C GLU A 172 -3.30 3.84 -2.64
N GLY A 173 -2.62 2.89 -1.99
CA GLY A 173 -1.86 1.82 -2.64
C GLY A 173 -0.39 1.79 -2.22
N SER A 174 0.44 1.19 -3.08
CA SER A 174 1.89 1.38 -3.11
C SER A 174 2.27 2.66 -3.87
N ASP A 175 3.53 3.08 -3.78
CA ASP A 175 4.12 4.17 -4.54
C ASP A 175 4.51 3.68 -5.95
N PRO A 176 3.81 4.11 -7.02
CA PRO A 176 4.06 3.69 -8.40
C PRO A 176 5.36 4.23 -9.00
N MET A 177 6.26 4.77 -8.19
CA MET A 177 7.59 5.18 -8.59
C MET A 177 8.69 4.40 -7.89
N ASN A 178 8.31 3.51 -6.98
CA ASN A 178 9.23 2.88 -6.06
C ASN A 178 8.77 1.44 -5.80
N TRP A 179 9.52 0.49 -6.38
CA TRP A 179 9.28 -0.95 -6.31
C TRP A 179 9.20 -1.58 -4.89
N ASP A 180 9.54 -0.80 -3.87
CA ASP A 180 9.64 -1.14 -2.46
C ASP A 180 9.18 0.10 -1.67
N THR A 181 7.87 0.21 -1.49
CA THR A 181 7.23 1.43 -0.99
C THR A 181 7.60 1.74 0.44
N ASP A 182 7.69 0.73 1.29
CA ASP A 182 7.99 0.91 2.70
C ASP A 182 9.49 0.88 3.03
N GLY A 183 10.30 0.43 2.08
CA GLY A 183 11.74 0.42 2.13
C GLY A 183 12.31 -0.86 2.71
N ASP A 184 11.57 -1.94 2.93
CA ASP A 184 12.11 -3.15 3.56
C ASP A 184 12.86 -4.10 2.62
N TRP A 185 12.95 -3.76 1.34
CA TRP A 185 13.55 -4.52 0.24
C TRP A 185 12.77 -5.76 -0.17
N MET A 186 11.50 -5.86 0.21
CA MET A 186 10.52 -6.67 -0.48
C MET A 186 9.93 -5.89 -1.64
N VAL A 187 9.39 -6.61 -2.63
CA VAL A 187 8.79 -5.97 -3.80
C VAL A 187 7.30 -5.87 -3.55
N ASP A 188 6.71 -4.69 -3.75
CA ASP A 188 5.33 -4.39 -3.40
C ASP A 188 4.34 -5.41 -3.97
N TRP A 189 4.52 -5.82 -5.24
CA TRP A 189 3.69 -6.84 -5.87
C TRP A 189 3.68 -8.16 -5.08
N PHE A 190 4.83 -8.64 -4.58
CA PHE A 190 4.88 -9.91 -3.84
C PHE A 190 4.17 -9.82 -2.51
N GLU A 191 4.22 -8.66 -1.86
CA GLU A 191 3.58 -8.43 -0.57
C GLU A 191 2.06 -8.39 -0.72
N VAL A 192 1.56 -7.60 -1.67
CA VAL A 192 0.12 -7.56 -1.97
C VAL A 192 -0.39 -8.94 -2.39
N HIS A 193 0.39 -9.70 -3.16
CA HIS A 193 0.01 -11.05 -3.55
C HIS A 193 -0.12 -12.01 -2.36
N ASP A 194 0.77 -11.91 -1.38
CA ASP A 194 0.75 -12.73 -0.17
C ASP A 194 -0.49 -12.42 0.69
N ASP A 195 -0.75 -11.13 0.94
CA ASP A 195 -1.94 -10.64 1.65
C ASP A 195 -3.26 -11.06 0.93
N GLU A 196 -3.29 -11.04 -0.41
CA GLU A 196 -4.45 -11.53 -1.19
C GLU A 196 -4.65 -13.06 -1.09
N ASP A 197 -3.57 -13.83 -1.03
CA ASP A 197 -3.59 -15.30 -1.03
C ASP A 197 -4.01 -15.88 0.33
N ASP A 198 -3.54 -15.30 1.44
CA ASP A 198 -3.81 -15.81 2.78
C ASP A 198 -4.94 -15.06 3.52
N GLY A 199 -5.28 -13.86 3.06
CA GLY A 199 -6.32 -13.00 3.61
C GLY A 199 -6.00 -12.49 5.02
N ILE A 200 -4.73 -12.49 5.41
CA ILE A 200 -4.26 -11.92 6.65
C ILE A 200 -3.90 -10.46 6.38
N ARG A 201 -4.45 -9.54 7.19
CA ARG A 201 -4.13 -8.12 7.05
C ARG A 201 -2.66 -7.89 7.35
N GLY A 202 -1.93 -7.43 6.34
CA GLY A 202 -0.69 -6.69 6.46
C GLY A 202 0.37 -7.40 7.27
N ASP A 203 0.44 -8.74 7.19
CA ASP A 203 1.57 -9.52 7.64
C ASP A 203 2.69 -9.60 6.60
N SER A 204 2.40 -9.30 5.33
CA SER A 204 3.35 -8.97 4.26
C SER A 204 2.75 -7.80 3.46
N SER A 205 3.22 -6.57 3.66
CA SER A 205 2.45 -5.38 3.24
C SER A 205 3.35 -4.30 2.68
N PRO A 206 3.05 -3.78 1.47
CA PRO A 206 3.90 -2.78 0.81
C PRO A 206 4.01 -1.44 1.55
N ILE A 207 3.23 -1.25 2.61
CA ILE A 207 3.20 0.00 3.38
C ILE A 207 3.76 -0.16 4.78
N ARG A 208 4.33 -1.32 5.14
CA ARG A 208 4.76 -1.65 6.50
C ARG A 208 6.09 -2.36 6.49
N TYR A 209 7.12 -1.54 6.63
CA TYR A 209 8.52 -1.96 6.70
C TYR A 209 8.68 -3.12 7.67
N ASP A 210 8.90 -4.31 7.13
CA ASP A 210 9.27 -5.48 7.90
C ASP A 210 10.78 -5.47 8.16
N SER A 211 11.23 -6.26 9.11
CA SER A 211 12.65 -6.46 9.27
C SER A 211 13.15 -7.45 8.21
N ARG A 212 14.20 -7.08 7.46
CA ARG A 212 15.00 -7.97 6.57
C ARG A 212 15.63 -9.17 7.29
N GLN A 213 15.37 -9.36 8.58
CA GLN A 213 15.89 -10.48 9.34
C GLN A 213 15.14 -11.74 8.92
N THR A 214 15.77 -12.52 8.04
CA THR A 214 15.34 -13.90 7.79
C THR A 214 15.32 -14.65 9.13
N ALA A 215 14.14 -15.12 9.54
CA ALA A 215 13.99 -16.03 10.68
C ALA A 215 14.67 -17.39 10.44
#